data_AF-A0A0N7I934-F1
#
_entry.id   AF-A0A0N7I934-F1
#
_cell.length_a   1.000
_cell.length_b   1.000
_cell.length_c   1.000
_cell.angle_alpha   90.00
_cell.angle_beta   90.00
_cell.angle_gamma   90.00
#
_symmetry.space_group_name_H-M   'P 1'
#
loop_
_entity.id
_entity.type
_entity.pdbx_description
1 polymer ?
#
loop_
_entity_poly.entity_id
_entity_poly.type
_entity_poly.pdbx_seq_one_letter_code
_entity_poly.pdbx_strand_id
1 'polypeptide(L)'
;MASIMTNTSAMTALQTLRRVTDDLATTQDRISTGLKVNNAKDNAAYWSIATTMRADVAGFKAVKESLELGSGTTNTASVASKNIVENLQTLKARVIAGQTNGVDKSLIQNDIDQLVKLVKGAAADASFNGDNLLRITYSNDGTAKDQNVDILASLSRSAGTVDPSYISFQRQDMQVTSIVGKATIEQQVDSTNDLKASVGIAIGAPDTTFIDGQNLGLGNLTLNVTNEAGTKTAVTVDLSGIDYTTDLATTQGLIETAVNAALTTAGGDFQVAFNGDKLEFTDQDLNTDGNFTAKVDSLWVGSKESDAFGGLADLTQIDVTSNATKSLEVINGLLDKAIGKAAVIGSIENRVSVQNDFVSKLTDSMNKGIGSLVDADMNEESSRLQALQVQQQLATQALSIANQGPQNILSLFR
;
A
#
# COMPACT_ATOMS: atom_id res chain seq x y z
N MET A 1 5.67 -32.31 82.25
CA MET A 1 7.12 -32.55 82.30
C MET A 1 7.81 -31.27 81.87
N ALA A 2 8.27 -30.45 82.81
CA ALA A 2 9.04 -29.26 82.48
C ALA A 2 10.52 -29.66 82.32
N SER A 3 11.02 -29.63 81.08
CA SER A 3 12.44 -29.80 80.79
C SER A 3 13.10 -28.43 80.77
N ILE A 4 14.18 -28.24 81.54
CA ILE A 4 14.97 -26.99 81.53
C ILE A 4 15.79 -26.88 80.24
N MET A 5 16.12 -28.03 79.63
CA MET A 5 17.00 -28.12 78.45
C MET A 5 16.24 -27.98 77.12
N THR A 6 14.91 -28.10 77.13
CA THR A 6 14.09 -28.08 75.91
C THR A 6 12.77 -27.37 76.16
N ASN A 7 12.59 -26.21 75.54
CA ASN A 7 11.38 -25.41 75.67
C ASN A 7 10.45 -25.63 74.47
N THR A 8 9.51 -26.57 74.62
CA THR A 8 8.57 -26.95 73.55
C THR A 8 7.58 -25.84 73.22
N SER A 9 7.17 -25.00 74.18
CA SER A 9 6.27 -23.87 73.93
C SER A 9 6.95 -22.76 73.14
N ALA A 10 8.22 -22.48 73.42
CA ALA A 10 9.02 -21.54 72.63
C ALA A 10 9.27 -22.05 71.20
N MET A 11 9.49 -23.36 71.00
CA MET A 11 9.63 -23.94 69.67
C MET A 11 8.34 -23.81 68.82
N THR A 12 7.17 -24.04 69.42
CA THR A 12 5.88 -23.85 68.73
C THR A 12 5.57 -22.38 68.43
N ALA A 13 5.95 -21.48 69.35
CA ALA A 13 5.83 -20.04 69.13
C ALA A 13 6.77 -19.57 68.00
N LEU A 14 7.99 -20.09 67.94
CA LEU A 14 8.95 -19.79 66.87
C LEU A 14 8.49 -20.31 65.50
N GLN A 15 7.93 -21.52 65.42
CA GLN A 15 7.34 -22.05 64.18
C GLN A 15 6.19 -21.16 63.69
N THR A 16 5.35 -20.69 64.62
CA THR A 16 4.25 -19.78 64.29
C THR A 16 4.77 -18.42 63.81
N LEU A 17 5.79 -17.86 64.49
CA LEU A 17 6.42 -16.60 64.10
C LEU A 17 7.07 -16.68 62.71
N ARG A 18 7.75 -17.79 62.39
CA ARG A 18 8.34 -18.02 61.06
C ARG A 18 7.26 -18.03 59.98
N ARG A 19 6.18 -18.79 60.17
CA ARG A 19 5.04 -18.81 59.24
C ARG A 19 4.43 -17.42 59.04
N VAL A 20 4.16 -16.66 60.11
CA VAL A 20 3.61 -15.30 60.01
C VAL A 20 4.58 -14.37 59.29
N THR A 21 5.89 -14.54 59.49
CA THR A 21 6.92 -13.74 58.79
C THR A 21 6.97 -14.08 57.31
N ASP A 22 6.85 -15.37 56.94
CA ASP A 22 6.79 -15.83 55.55
C ASP A 22 5.51 -15.33 54.84
N ASP A 23 4.36 -15.39 55.52
CA ASP A 23 3.09 -14.86 55.02
C ASP A 23 3.14 -13.34 54.83
N LEU A 24 3.79 -12.62 55.77
CA LEU A 24 3.96 -11.18 55.70
C LEU A 24 4.87 -10.77 54.53
N ALA A 25 5.97 -11.49 54.30
CA ALA A 25 6.82 -11.28 53.12
C ALA A 25 6.03 -11.51 51.82
N THR A 26 5.22 -12.57 51.76
CA THR A 26 4.39 -12.86 50.58
C THR A 26 3.37 -11.77 50.30
N THR A 27 2.64 -11.30 51.32
CA THR A 27 1.67 -10.19 51.15
C THR A 27 2.38 -8.88 50.80
N GLN A 28 3.56 -8.61 51.34
CA GLN A 28 4.37 -7.45 50.92
C GLN A 28 4.76 -7.52 49.45
N ASP A 29 5.20 -8.69 48.96
CA ASP A 29 5.55 -8.89 47.56
C ASP A 29 4.32 -8.69 46.65
N ARG A 30 3.15 -9.19 47.05
CA ARG A 30 1.89 -8.98 46.31
C ARG A 30 1.46 -7.52 46.28
N ILE A 31 1.58 -6.80 47.38
CA ILE A 31 1.28 -5.35 47.43
C ILE A 31 2.27 -4.56 46.58
N SER A 32 3.56 -4.91 46.64
CA SER A 32 4.60 -4.21 45.88
C SER A 32 4.49 -4.44 44.37
N THR A 33 4.08 -5.64 43.95
CA THR A 33 3.96 -6.01 42.53
C THR A 33 2.56 -5.75 41.97
N GLY A 34 1.56 -5.64 42.83
CA GLY A 34 0.14 -5.60 42.45
C GLY A 34 -0.41 -6.94 41.95
N LEU A 35 0.39 -8.01 41.95
CA LEU A 35 0.04 -9.30 41.36
C LEU A 35 -0.09 -10.38 42.44
N LYS A 36 -1.14 -11.19 42.39
CA LYS A 36 -1.29 -12.40 43.24
C LYS A 36 -0.39 -13.55 42.78
N VAL A 37 -0.03 -13.58 41.49
CA VAL A 37 0.87 -14.58 40.87
C VAL A 37 1.97 -13.85 40.10
N ASN A 38 3.07 -13.51 40.78
CA ASN A 38 4.16 -12.76 40.16
C ASN A 38 5.09 -13.69 39.36
N ASN A 39 5.40 -14.86 39.92
CA ASN A 39 6.35 -15.80 39.34
C ASN A 39 5.74 -17.22 39.21
N ALA A 40 6.43 -18.11 38.48
CA ALA A 40 5.97 -19.48 38.26
C ALA A 40 5.91 -20.35 39.52
N LYS A 41 6.58 -19.96 40.62
CA LYS A 41 6.51 -20.66 41.91
C LYS A 41 5.17 -20.42 42.60
N ASP A 42 4.55 -19.25 42.40
CA ASP A 42 3.28 -18.89 43.04
C ASP A 42 2.13 -19.73 42.45
N ASN A 43 2.08 -19.82 41.11
CA ASN A 43 1.20 -20.73 40.39
C ASN A 43 1.65 -20.90 38.93
N ALA A 44 2.26 -22.04 38.60
CA ALA A 44 2.82 -22.28 37.27
C ALA A 44 1.77 -22.23 36.15
N ALA A 45 0.54 -22.71 36.40
CA ALA A 45 -0.52 -22.76 35.39
C ALA A 45 -1.03 -21.35 35.05
N TYR A 46 -1.43 -20.56 36.06
CA TYR A 46 -1.90 -19.18 35.83
C TYR A 46 -0.78 -18.28 35.31
N TRP A 47 0.44 -18.45 35.81
CA TRP A 47 1.59 -17.69 35.32
C TRP A 47 1.88 -17.97 33.85
N SER A 48 1.86 -19.24 33.42
CA SER A 48 2.10 -19.62 32.03
C SER A 48 1.02 -19.08 31.08
N ILE A 49 -0.26 -19.21 31.45
CA ILE A 49 -1.38 -18.67 30.66
C ILE A 49 -1.27 -17.14 30.56
N ALA A 50 -1.06 -16.45 31.67
CA ALA A 50 -0.97 -14.99 31.68
C ALA A 50 0.25 -14.47 30.94
N THR A 51 1.40 -15.13 31.04
CA THR A 51 2.62 -14.75 30.31
C THR A 51 2.41 -14.92 28.80
N THR A 52 1.73 -16.00 28.40
CA THR A 52 1.33 -16.23 27.02
C THR A 52 0.38 -15.14 26.51
N MET A 53 -0.66 -14.82 27.28
CA MET A 53 -1.59 -13.75 26.93
C MET A 53 -0.94 -12.36 26.89
N ARG A 54 0.05 -12.09 27.77
CA ARG A 54 0.84 -10.84 27.73
C ARG A 54 1.68 -10.75 26.46
N ALA A 55 2.26 -11.87 26.00
CA ALA A 55 2.97 -11.92 24.74
C ALA A 55 2.03 -11.66 23.55
N ASP A 56 0.83 -12.24 23.57
CA ASP A 56 -0.20 -11.99 22.56
C ASP A 56 -0.61 -10.50 22.54
N VAL A 57 -0.85 -9.89 23.72
CA VAL A 57 -1.13 -8.44 23.85
C VAL A 57 0.00 -7.58 23.29
N ALA A 58 1.26 -7.94 23.52
CA ALA A 58 2.40 -7.23 22.93
C ALA A 58 2.40 -7.32 21.40
N GLY A 59 2.07 -8.51 20.85
CA GLY A 59 1.87 -8.70 19.42
C GLY A 59 0.75 -7.82 18.85
N PHE A 60 -0.41 -7.77 19.51
CA PHE A 60 -1.53 -6.93 19.08
C PHE A 60 -1.24 -5.42 19.18
N LYS A 61 -0.38 -4.99 20.11
CA LYS A 61 0.12 -3.59 20.13
C LYS A 61 0.97 -3.28 18.90
N ALA A 62 1.86 -4.18 18.49
CA ALA A 62 2.62 -4.01 17.26
C ALA A 62 1.71 -4.01 16.01
N VAL A 63 0.67 -4.85 15.98
CA VAL A 63 -0.36 -4.80 14.92
C VAL A 63 -1.07 -3.44 14.93
N LYS A 64 -1.42 -2.92 16.11
CA LYS A 64 -2.05 -1.60 16.25
C LYS A 64 -1.18 -0.49 15.67
N GLU A 65 0.12 -0.47 15.98
CA GLU A 65 1.07 0.49 15.41
C GLU A 65 1.12 0.39 13.87
N SER A 66 1.10 -0.83 13.32
CA SER A 66 1.03 -1.02 11.87
C SER A 66 -0.29 -0.54 11.27
N LEU A 67 -1.42 -0.73 11.95
CA LEU A 67 -2.73 -0.21 11.54
C LEU A 67 -2.79 1.30 11.64
N GLU A 68 -2.15 1.92 12.62
CA GLU A 68 -2.04 3.38 12.74
C GLU A 68 -1.20 3.97 11.60
N LEU A 69 -0.08 3.34 11.24
CA LEU A 69 0.70 3.70 10.05
C LEU A 69 -0.14 3.54 8.76
N GLY A 70 -0.88 2.44 8.65
CA GLY A 70 -1.82 2.18 7.55
C GLY A 70 -2.97 3.18 7.49
N SER A 71 -3.46 3.64 8.64
CA SER A 71 -4.48 4.69 8.73
C SER A 71 -3.92 6.03 8.29
N GLY A 72 -2.68 6.36 8.65
CA GLY A 72 -1.99 7.57 8.22
C GLY A 72 -1.82 7.62 6.69
N THR A 73 -1.29 6.55 6.10
CA THR A 73 -1.14 6.44 4.63
C THR A 73 -2.48 6.53 3.90
N THR A 74 -3.51 5.84 4.38
CA THR A 74 -4.84 5.84 3.76
C THR A 74 -5.54 7.19 3.91
N ASN A 75 -5.41 7.87 5.05
CA ASN A 75 -5.97 9.20 5.26
C ASN A 75 -5.29 10.25 4.35
N THR A 76 -3.96 10.22 4.21
CA THR A 76 -3.26 11.10 3.26
C THR A 76 -3.76 10.89 1.83
N ALA A 77 -3.93 9.63 1.40
CA ALA A 77 -4.48 9.32 0.09
C ALA A 77 -5.94 9.78 -0.06
N SER A 78 -6.77 9.67 1.00
CA SER A 78 -8.17 10.13 1.05
C SER A 78 -8.28 11.63 0.87
N VAL A 79 -7.45 12.41 1.59
CA VAL A 79 -7.39 13.88 1.47
C VAL A 79 -6.95 14.30 0.07
N ALA A 80 -5.88 13.69 -0.45
CA ALA A 80 -5.40 14.00 -1.80
C ALA A 80 -6.43 13.63 -2.88
N SER A 81 -7.10 12.48 -2.76
CA SER A 81 -8.15 12.06 -3.70
C SER A 81 -9.32 13.04 -3.74
N LYS A 82 -9.77 13.53 -2.58
CA LYS A 82 -10.81 14.56 -2.49
C LYS A 82 -10.39 15.85 -3.18
N ASN A 83 -9.17 16.31 -2.91
CA ASN A 83 -8.63 17.50 -3.56
C ASN A 83 -8.53 17.34 -5.09
N ILE A 84 -8.12 16.17 -5.58
CA ILE A 84 -8.10 15.88 -7.02
C ILE A 84 -9.52 15.94 -7.61
N VAL A 85 -10.51 15.33 -6.95
CA VAL A 85 -11.92 15.38 -7.40
C VAL A 85 -12.45 16.82 -7.45
N GLU A 86 -12.17 17.64 -6.42
CA GLU A 86 -12.57 19.05 -6.39
C GLU A 86 -11.92 19.87 -7.52
N ASN A 87 -10.64 19.63 -7.79
CA ASN A 87 -9.93 20.28 -8.89
C ASN A 87 -10.46 19.82 -10.26
N LEU A 88 -10.82 18.55 -10.43
CA LEU A 88 -11.46 18.04 -11.64
C LEU A 88 -12.84 18.68 -11.88
N GLN A 89 -13.62 18.90 -10.82
CA GLN A 89 -14.90 19.64 -10.91
C GLN A 89 -14.68 21.10 -11.34
N THR A 90 -13.66 21.75 -10.78
CA THR A 90 -13.28 23.11 -11.17
C THR A 90 -12.83 23.16 -12.63
N LEU A 91 -12.03 22.18 -13.04
CA LEU A 91 -11.56 22.04 -14.42
C LEU A 91 -12.75 21.84 -15.38
N LYS A 92 -13.72 21.01 -15.03
CA LYS A 92 -14.98 20.85 -15.77
C LYS A 92 -15.70 22.19 -15.96
N ALA A 93 -15.82 22.97 -14.89
CA ALA A 93 -16.46 24.29 -14.96
C ALA A 93 -15.71 25.26 -15.89
N ARG A 94 -14.37 25.22 -15.91
CA ARG A 94 -13.55 26.01 -16.84
C ARG A 94 -13.73 25.60 -18.29
N VAL A 95 -13.79 24.29 -18.57
CA VAL A 95 -14.05 23.79 -19.93
C VAL A 95 -15.44 24.22 -20.42
N ILE A 96 -16.47 24.15 -19.57
CA ILE A 96 -17.81 24.65 -19.91
C ILE A 96 -17.78 26.16 -20.16
N ALA A 97 -17.07 26.94 -19.35
CA ALA A 97 -16.93 28.38 -19.56
C ALA A 97 -16.31 28.70 -20.94
N GLY A 98 -15.31 27.92 -21.36
CA GLY A 98 -14.67 28.07 -22.67
C GLY A 98 -15.51 27.65 -23.88
N GLN A 99 -16.66 27.00 -23.67
CA GLN A 99 -17.64 26.73 -24.73
C GLN A 99 -18.54 27.94 -25.03
N THR A 100 -18.56 28.97 -24.18
CA THR A 100 -19.40 30.16 -24.38
C THR A 100 -18.88 30.98 -25.57
N ASN A 101 -19.78 31.44 -26.43
CA ASN A 101 -19.37 32.27 -27.56
C ASN A 101 -18.88 33.65 -27.09
N GLY A 102 -17.75 34.13 -27.64
CA GLY A 102 -17.17 35.44 -27.33
C GLY A 102 -16.14 35.47 -26.18
N VAL A 103 -15.71 34.32 -25.66
CA VAL A 103 -14.62 34.22 -24.67
C VAL A 103 -13.28 33.92 -25.34
N ASP A 104 -12.18 34.41 -24.77
CA ASP A 104 -10.83 34.06 -25.21
C ASP A 104 -10.46 32.66 -24.70
N LYS A 105 -10.55 31.68 -25.59
CA LYS A 105 -10.29 30.27 -25.30
C LYS A 105 -8.82 30.00 -24.93
N SER A 106 -7.88 30.83 -25.39
CA SER A 106 -6.45 30.67 -25.06
C SER A 106 -6.17 31.02 -23.60
N LEU A 107 -6.81 32.07 -23.08
CA LEU A 107 -6.70 32.42 -21.66
C LEU A 107 -7.34 31.35 -20.76
N ILE A 108 -8.45 30.74 -21.19
CA ILE A 108 -9.09 29.65 -20.45
C ILE A 108 -8.23 28.39 -20.50
N GLN A 109 -7.60 28.07 -21.64
CA GLN A 109 -6.68 26.96 -21.76
C GLN A 109 -5.49 27.11 -20.81
N ASN A 110 -4.92 28.31 -20.68
CA ASN A 110 -3.84 28.56 -19.72
C ASN A 110 -4.27 28.27 -18.27
N ASP A 111 -5.50 28.60 -17.88
CA ASP A 111 -6.01 28.28 -16.54
C ASP A 111 -6.22 26.76 -16.35
N ILE A 112 -6.73 26.09 -17.39
CA ILE A 112 -6.87 24.62 -17.40
C ILE A 112 -5.51 23.94 -17.25
N ASP A 113 -4.48 24.39 -17.96
CA ASP A 113 -3.13 23.83 -17.85
C ASP A 113 -2.56 23.97 -16.43
N GLN A 114 -2.89 25.07 -15.72
CA GLN A 114 -2.51 25.23 -14.31
C GLN A 114 -3.28 24.27 -13.40
N LEU A 115 -4.59 24.07 -13.63
CA LEU A 115 -5.39 23.10 -12.88
C LEU A 115 -4.90 21.67 -13.10
N VAL A 116 -4.51 21.30 -14.32
CA VAL A 116 -3.91 20.00 -14.64
C VAL A 116 -2.59 19.82 -13.88
N LYS A 117 -1.73 20.85 -13.83
CA LYS A 117 -0.49 20.82 -13.04
C LYS A 117 -0.76 20.66 -11.54
N LEU A 118 -1.81 21.31 -11.02
CA LEU A 118 -2.20 21.19 -9.62
C LEU A 118 -2.67 19.76 -9.30
N VAL A 119 -3.48 19.16 -10.16
CA VAL A 119 -3.90 17.75 -10.02
C VAL A 119 -2.70 16.81 -10.08
N LYS A 120 -1.78 17.03 -11.03
CA LYS A 120 -0.53 16.26 -11.16
C LYS A 120 0.32 16.34 -9.89
N GLY A 121 0.47 17.55 -9.33
CA GLY A 121 1.16 17.77 -8.06
C GLY A 121 0.47 17.05 -6.89
N ALA A 122 -0.84 17.24 -6.73
CA ALA A 122 -1.62 16.61 -5.66
C ALA A 122 -1.53 15.07 -5.67
N ALA A 123 -1.54 14.44 -6.85
CA ALA A 123 -1.37 12.99 -6.96
C ALA A 123 0.06 12.54 -6.63
N ALA A 124 1.08 13.34 -6.98
CA ALA A 124 2.49 13.03 -6.68
C ALA A 124 2.85 13.25 -5.20
N ASP A 125 2.34 14.32 -4.60
CA ASP A 125 2.65 14.78 -3.25
C ASP A 125 1.94 13.99 -2.16
N ALA A 126 0.93 13.16 -2.51
CA ALA A 126 0.15 12.29 -1.62
C ALA A 126 0.96 11.13 -0.98
N SER A 127 2.13 11.44 -0.44
CA SER A 127 3.04 10.49 0.17
C SER A 127 2.99 10.58 1.70
N PHE A 128 3.03 9.43 2.37
CA PHE A 128 3.16 9.32 3.81
C PHE A 128 4.23 8.27 4.11
N ASN A 129 5.28 8.67 4.83
CA ASN A 129 6.46 7.84 5.11
C ASN A 129 7.10 7.24 3.83
N GLY A 130 7.09 8.00 2.73
CA GLY A 130 7.63 7.59 1.42
C GLY A 130 6.69 6.71 0.59
N ASP A 131 5.55 6.29 1.12
CA ASP A 131 4.55 5.50 0.40
C ASP A 131 3.41 6.37 -0.13
N ASN A 132 2.98 6.16 -1.37
CA ASN A 132 1.90 6.91 -2.02
C ASN A 132 0.89 5.94 -2.67
N LEU A 133 -0.32 5.87 -2.11
CA LEU A 133 -1.37 4.95 -2.57
C LEU A 133 -2.05 5.40 -3.87
N LEU A 134 -1.81 6.64 -4.32
CA LEU A 134 -2.34 7.22 -5.55
C LEU A 134 -1.42 7.03 -6.75
N ARG A 135 -0.32 6.31 -6.56
CA ARG A 135 0.73 6.15 -7.57
C ARG A 135 1.04 4.67 -7.81
N ILE A 136 1.13 4.30 -9.09
CA ILE A 136 1.58 2.98 -9.51
C ILE A 136 2.83 3.17 -10.37
N THR A 137 3.85 2.37 -10.10
CA THR A 137 5.04 2.37 -10.93
C THR A 137 4.78 1.49 -12.14
N TYR A 138 5.00 1.98 -13.34
CA TYR A 138 4.90 1.18 -14.55
C TYR A 138 6.28 0.77 -15.04
N SER A 139 6.41 -0.43 -15.60
CA SER A 139 7.58 -0.80 -16.39
C SER A 139 7.53 -0.15 -17.77
N ASN A 140 8.67 -0.13 -18.47
CA ASN A 140 8.77 0.43 -19.83
C ASN A 140 7.89 -0.31 -20.87
N ASP A 141 7.25 -1.41 -20.49
CA ASP A 141 6.29 -2.19 -21.29
C ASP A 141 4.82 -1.89 -20.92
N GLY A 142 4.57 -0.91 -20.05
CA GLY A 142 3.22 -0.58 -19.57
C GLY A 142 2.68 -1.52 -18.48
N THR A 143 3.45 -2.53 -18.05
CA THR A 143 3.03 -3.42 -16.96
C THR A 143 3.12 -2.68 -15.63
N ALA A 144 2.00 -2.57 -14.94
CA ALA A 144 1.93 -2.04 -13.59
C ALA A 144 2.74 -2.91 -12.60
N LYS A 145 3.62 -2.27 -11.85
CA LYS A 145 4.42 -2.82 -10.74
C LYS A 145 3.91 -2.23 -9.43
N ASP A 146 4.12 -2.96 -8.33
CA ASP A 146 3.79 -2.54 -6.96
C ASP A 146 2.30 -2.18 -6.74
N GLN A 147 1.41 -2.92 -7.39
CA GLN A 147 -0.04 -2.70 -7.28
C GLN A 147 -0.60 -3.05 -5.91
N ASN A 148 -0.01 -4.02 -5.22
CA ASN A 148 -0.56 -4.58 -3.99
C ASN A 148 0.04 -3.87 -2.76
N VAL A 149 -0.82 -3.55 -1.80
CA VAL A 149 -0.45 -3.01 -0.49
C VAL A 149 -1.09 -3.88 0.58
N ASP A 150 -0.27 -4.31 1.52
CA ASP A 150 -0.67 -5.17 2.64
C ASP A 150 -0.41 -4.45 3.96
N ILE A 151 -1.47 -4.20 4.73
CA ILE A 151 -1.38 -3.67 6.09
C ILE A 151 -1.58 -4.82 7.07
N LEU A 152 -0.66 -5.02 8.00
CA LEU A 152 -0.81 -6.04 9.04
C LEU A 152 -2.04 -5.71 9.91
N ALA A 153 -2.99 -6.65 9.99
CA ALA A 153 -4.32 -6.41 10.53
C ALA A 153 -4.65 -7.24 11.78
N SER A 154 -4.08 -8.43 11.90
CA SER A 154 -4.25 -9.29 13.08
C SER A 154 -3.13 -10.32 13.15
N LEU A 155 -2.94 -10.88 14.34
CA LEU A 155 -2.18 -12.11 14.56
C LEU A 155 -3.17 -13.17 15.03
N SER A 156 -3.27 -14.27 14.29
CA SER A 156 -4.00 -15.46 14.75
C SER A 156 -2.98 -16.48 15.26
N ARG A 157 -3.30 -17.16 16.36
CA ARG A 157 -2.48 -18.25 16.86
C ARG A 157 -3.24 -19.56 16.75
N SER A 158 -2.70 -20.49 15.96
CA SER A 158 -3.24 -21.83 15.79
C SER A 158 -2.14 -22.86 16.02
N ALA A 159 -2.37 -23.79 16.95
CA ALA A 159 -1.52 -24.96 17.23
C ALA A 159 0.01 -24.72 17.30
N GLY A 160 0.44 -23.57 17.83
CA GLY A 160 1.87 -23.24 18.02
C GLY A 160 2.50 -22.37 16.93
N THR A 161 1.76 -22.09 15.84
CA THR A 161 2.16 -21.14 14.80
C THR A 161 1.41 -19.82 14.98
N VAL A 162 2.12 -18.72 14.72
CA VAL A 162 1.57 -17.36 14.69
C VAL A 162 1.43 -16.97 13.23
N ASP A 163 0.19 -16.86 12.76
CA ASP A 163 -0.12 -16.49 11.38
C ASP A 163 -0.56 -15.01 11.33
N PRO A 164 0.20 -14.14 10.63
CA PRO A 164 -0.21 -12.77 10.40
C PRO A 164 -1.33 -12.73 9.36
N SER A 165 -2.37 -11.94 9.64
CA SER A 165 -3.44 -11.61 8.71
C SER A 165 -3.25 -10.18 8.22
N TYR A 166 -3.46 -9.97 6.92
CA TYR A 166 -3.29 -8.67 6.27
C TYR A 166 -4.60 -8.13 5.72
N ILE A 167 -4.73 -6.80 5.74
CA ILE A 167 -5.66 -6.04 4.91
C ILE A 167 -4.94 -5.80 3.59
N SER A 168 -5.22 -6.64 2.60
CA SER A 168 -4.69 -6.51 1.24
C SER A 168 -5.62 -5.65 0.38
N PHE A 169 -5.06 -4.76 -0.42
CA PHE A 169 -5.77 -3.98 -1.42
C PHE A 169 -4.83 -3.52 -2.54
N GLN A 170 -5.43 -3.00 -3.61
CA GLN A 170 -4.68 -2.43 -4.73
C GLN A 170 -4.58 -0.92 -4.60
N ARG A 171 -3.42 -0.36 -4.99
CA ARG A 171 -3.23 1.08 -5.15
C ARG A 171 -4.24 1.65 -6.14
N GLN A 172 -4.68 2.87 -5.88
CA GLN A 172 -5.66 3.54 -6.71
C GLN A 172 -4.95 4.63 -7.52
N ASP A 173 -4.36 4.24 -8.65
CA ASP A 173 -3.55 5.16 -9.44
C ASP A 173 -4.36 6.38 -9.90
N MET A 174 -3.92 7.58 -9.56
CA MET A 174 -4.51 8.86 -9.99
C MET A 174 -3.44 9.77 -10.61
N GLN A 175 -2.32 9.20 -11.07
CA GLN A 175 -1.23 9.96 -11.65
C GLN A 175 -1.60 10.54 -13.01
N VAL A 176 -0.97 11.69 -13.28
CA VAL A 176 -0.95 12.37 -14.58
C VAL A 176 0.49 12.31 -15.08
N THR A 177 0.95 11.13 -15.48
CA THR A 177 2.28 10.97 -16.07
C THR A 177 2.19 10.43 -17.48
N SER A 178 3.16 10.81 -18.31
CA SER A 178 3.37 10.22 -19.62
C SER A 178 4.67 9.40 -19.53
N ILE A 179 4.60 8.10 -19.81
CA ILE A 179 5.78 7.25 -19.97
C ILE A 179 5.87 6.92 -21.44
N VAL A 180 7.02 7.12 -22.07
CA VAL A 180 7.20 6.88 -23.51
C VAL A 180 6.82 5.43 -23.86
N GLY A 181 5.91 5.26 -24.81
CA GLY A 181 5.39 3.97 -25.25
C GLY A 181 6.50 3.16 -25.94
N LYS A 182 6.60 1.86 -25.63
CA LYS A 182 7.48 0.93 -26.32
C LYS A 182 6.70 0.19 -27.40
N ALA A 183 7.08 0.33 -28.66
CA ALA A 183 6.59 -0.54 -29.72
C ALA A 183 7.15 -1.97 -29.54
N THR A 184 6.28 -2.98 -29.58
CA THR A 184 6.68 -4.39 -29.61
C THR A 184 6.59 -4.89 -31.05
N ILE A 185 7.67 -5.48 -31.54
CA ILE A 185 7.76 -6.04 -32.89
C ILE A 185 7.48 -7.53 -32.77
N GLU A 186 6.41 -8.00 -33.42
CA GLU A 186 6.08 -9.42 -33.51
C GLU A 186 6.42 -9.88 -34.94
N GLN A 187 7.55 -10.59 -35.06
CA GLN A 187 8.01 -11.19 -36.32
C GLN A 187 7.28 -12.51 -36.51
N GLN A 188 6.45 -12.61 -37.56
CA GLN A 188 5.87 -13.88 -37.98
C GLN A 188 6.45 -14.30 -39.34
N VAL A 189 6.86 -15.56 -39.43
CA VAL A 189 7.26 -16.18 -40.70
C VAL A 189 6.03 -16.93 -41.20
N ASP A 190 5.53 -16.59 -42.39
CA ASP A 190 4.43 -17.32 -43.02
C ASP A 190 4.94 -18.66 -43.58
N SER A 191 4.02 -19.59 -43.79
CA SER A 191 4.17 -20.88 -44.45
C SER A 191 4.74 -20.83 -45.87
N THR A 192 4.83 -19.67 -46.52
CA THR A 192 5.55 -19.45 -47.79
C THR A 192 7.02 -19.04 -47.61
N ASN A 193 7.49 -18.94 -46.38
CA ASN A 193 8.85 -18.49 -46.02
C ASN A 193 9.12 -17.01 -46.30
N ASP A 194 8.06 -16.22 -46.55
CA ASP A 194 8.10 -14.76 -46.66
C ASP A 194 8.01 -14.13 -45.25
N LEU A 195 8.73 -13.02 -45.04
CA LEU A 195 8.75 -12.33 -43.76
C LEU A 195 7.51 -11.44 -43.60
N LYS A 196 6.56 -11.82 -42.75
CA LYS A 196 5.50 -10.93 -42.27
C LYS A 196 5.93 -10.28 -40.97
N ALA A 197 6.48 -9.07 -41.06
CA ALA A 197 6.78 -8.26 -39.88
C ALA A 197 5.52 -7.46 -39.50
N SER A 198 5.03 -7.62 -38.27
CA SER A 198 4.02 -6.71 -37.72
C SER A 198 4.65 -5.86 -36.63
N VAL A 199 4.43 -4.56 -36.68
CA VAL A 199 4.82 -3.65 -35.60
C VAL A 199 3.56 -3.28 -34.85
N GLY A 200 3.46 -3.73 -33.60
CA GLY A 200 2.46 -3.22 -32.68
C GLY A 200 2.82 -1.79 -32.29
N ILE A 201 2.13 -0.80 -32.88
CA ILE A 201 2.16 0.59 -32.43
C ILE A 201 0.94 0.77 -31.54
N ALA A 202 1.07 0.42 -30.26
CA ALA A 202 0.04 0.77 -29.29
C ALA A 202 0.09 2.29 -29.07
N ILE A 203 -0.85 3.00 -29.70
CA ILE A 203 -1.05 4.43 -29.50
C ILE A 203 -2.05 4.59 -28.35
N GLY A 204 -1.55 4.91 -27.16
CA GLY A 204 -2.35 5.01 -25.94
C GLY A 204 -2.19 3.81 -24.99
N ALA A 205 -2.56 4.02 -23.73
CA ALA A 205 -2.52 2.97 -22.71
C ALA A 205 -3.66 1.95 -22.91
N PRO A 206 -3.50 0.69 -22.44
CA PRO A 206 -4.61 -0.26 -22.38
C PRO A 206 -5.81 0.36 -21.65
N ASP A 207 -7.01 0.25 -22.24
CA ASP A 207 -8.28 0.83 -21.77
C ASP A 207 -8.38 2.37 -21.80
N THR A 208 -7.51 3.06 -22.55
CA THR A 208 -7.70 4.48 -22.89
C THR A 208 -8.43 4.60 -24.23
N THR A 209 -9.48 5.42 -24.26
CA THR A 209 -10.13 5.78 -25.51
C THR A 209 -9.20 6.75 -26.24
N PHE A 210 -8.79 6.43 -27.47
CA PHE A 210 -8.11 7.40 -28.34
C PHE A 210 -8.98 8.65 -28.42
N ILE A 211 -8.49 9.79 -27.93
CA ILE A 211 -9.20 11.05 -28.07
C ILE A 211 -8.82 11.60 -29.44
N ASP A 212 -9.73 11.52 -30.40
CA ASP A 212 -9.61 12.26 -31.66
C ASP A 212 -9.18 13.71 -31.38
N GLY A 213 -8.07 14.15 -31.96
CA GLY A 213 -7.46 15.43 -31.59
C GLY A 213 -6.13 15.32 -30.83
N GLN A 214 -5.73 14.12 -30.39
CA GLN A 214 -4.49 13.91 -29.64
C GLN A 214 -3.27 14.28 -30.47
N ASN A 215 -2.54 15.31 -30.05
CA ASN A 215 -1.20 15.53 -30.57
C ASN A 215 -0.25 14.47 -29.98
N LEU A 216 -0.08 13.38 -30.71
CA LEU A 216 0.83 12.28 -30.35
C LEU A 216 2.30 12.71 -30.35
N GLY A 217 2.61 13.87 -30.95
CA GLY A 217 3.95 14.45 -30.95
C GLY A 217 5.00 13.55 -31.58
N LEU A 218 4.61 12.59 -32.43
CA LEU A 218 5.51 11.62 -33.05
C LEU A 218 6.54 12.38 -33.90
N GLY A 219 7.79 12.41 -33.45
CA GLY A 219 8.85 13.15 -34.13
C GLY A 219 9.33 12.44 -35.39
N ASN A 220 9.89 11.25 -35.23
CA ASN A 220 10.30 10.42 -36.36
C ASN A 220 10.07 8.95 -36.05
N LEU A 221 9.95 8.18 -37.11
CA LEU A 221 9.88 6.74 -37.10
C LEU A 221 11.06 6.22 -37.91
N THR A 222 12.04 5.59 -37.26
CA THR A 222 13.16 4.96 -37.97
C THR A 222 12.88 3.48 -38.16
N LEU A 223 13.00 3.00 -39.40
CA LEU A 223 12.84 1.62 -39.83
C LEU A 223 14.18 1.12 -40.36
N ASN A 224 14.58 -0.11 -40.05
CA ASN A 224 15.73 -0.74 -40.71
C ASN A 224 15.21 -1.69 -41.79
N VAL A 225 15.49 -1.38 -43.05
CA VAL A 225 15.10 -2.21 -44.19
C VAL A 225 16.34 -2.98 -44.64
N THR A 226 16.24 -4.31 -44.74
CA THR A 226 17.34 -5.13 -45.26
C THR A 226 17.02 -5.53 -46.67
N ASN A 227 17.80 -5.08 -47.66
CA ASN A 227 17.57 -5.44 -49.06
C ASN A 227 17.98 -6.90 -49.35
N GLU A 228 17.67 -7.37 -50.56
CA GLU A 228 17.97 -8.73 -51.06
C GLU A 228 19.47 -9.10 -50.94
N ALA A 229 20.36 -8.10 -51.02
CA ALA A 229 21.80 -8.27 -50.84
C ALA A 229 22.26 -8.34 -49.36
N GLY A 230 21.32 -8.35 -48.40
CA GLY A 230 21.58 -8.37 -46.95
C GLY A 230 22.05 -7.03 -46.37
N THR A 231 22.01 -5.94 -47.14
CA THR A 231 22.43 -4.60 -46.70
C THR A 231 21.31 -3.94 -45.92
N LYS A 232 21.61 -3.51 -44.69
CA LYS A 232 20.67 -2.79 -43.82
C LYS A 232 20.73 -1.30 -44.11
N THR A 233 19.58 -0.72 -44.46
CA THR A 233 19.41 0.72 -44.68
C THR A 233 18.43 1.24 -43.64
N ALA A 234 18.85 2.26 -42.90
CA ALA A 234 17.95 2.98 -42.00
C ALA A 234 17.09 3.96 -42.82
N VAL A 235 15.78 3.80 -42.73
CA VAL A 235 14.75 4.64 -43.35
C VAL A 235 14.11 5.45 -42.25
N THR A 236 14.34 6.75 -42.23
CA THR A 236 13.70 7.65 -41.26
C THR A 236 12.47 8.29 -41.91
N VAL A 237 11.32 8.04 -41.32
CA VAL A 237 10.04 8.66 -41.65
C VAL A 237 9.87 9.87 -40.73
N ASP A 238 9.78 11.06 -41.31
CA ASP A 238 9.40 12.25 -40.56
C ASP A 238 7.88 12.23 -40.36
N LEU A 239 7.47 12.15 -39.10
CA LEU A 239 6.07 12.13 -38.69
C LEU A 239 5.67 13.47 -38.04
N SER A 240 6.61 14.41 -37.88
CA SER A 240 6.40 15.67 -37.16
C SER A 240 5.46 16.64 -37.87
N GLY A 241 5.28 16.49 -39.19
CA GLY A 241 4.39 17.31 -40.01
C GLY A 241 2.97 16.77 -40.19
N ILE A 242 2.65 15.61 -39.61
CA ILE A 242 1.30 15.02 -39.71
C ILE A 242 0.34 15.75 -38.77
N ASP A 243 -0.87 16.03 -39.26
CA ASP A 243 -1.94 16.59 -38.46
C ASP A 243 -2.66 15.50 -37.65
N TYR A 244 -2.25 15.36 -36.39
CA TYR A 244 -2.84 14.44 -35.42
C TYR A 244 -4.16 14.95 -34.81
N THR A 245 -4.67 16.10 -35.26
CA THR A 245 -5.92 16.66 -34.72
C THR A 245 -7.19 16.04 -35.33
N THR A 246 -7.01 15.16 -36.32
CA THR A 246 -8.08 14.48 -37.06
C THR A 246 -8.51 13.17 -36.37
N ASP A 247 -9.51 12.47 -36.92
CA ASP A 247 -9.96 11.19 -36.38
C ASP A 247 -8.88 10.10 -36.53
N LEU A 248 -8.97 9.05 -35.71
CA LEU A 248 -8.00 7.94 -35.68
C LEU A 248 -7.74 7.37 -37.09
N ALA A 249 -8.79 7.17 -37.88
CA ALA A 249 -8.68 6.61 -39.23
C ALA A 249 -7.91 7.54 -40.19
N THR A 250 -8.12 8.85 -40.12
CA THR A 250 -7.36 9.82 -40.95
C THR A 250 -5.91 9.90 -40.49
N THR A 251 -5.66 9.91 -39.19
CA THR A 251 -4.30 9.92 -38.64
C THR A 251 -3.53 8.64 -39.03
N GLN A 252 -4.17 7.47 -38.93
CA GLN A 252 -3.63 6.20 -39.41
C GLN A 252 -3.31 6.25 -40.90
N GLY A 253 -4.21 6.75 -41.74
CA GLY A 253 -3.98 6.90 -43.18
C GLY A 253 -2.84 7.87 -43.54
N LEU A 254 -2.66 8.95 -42.76
CA LEU A 254 -1.54 9.88 -42.94
C LEU A 254 -0.20 9.25 -42.56
N ILE A 255 -0.16 8.47 -41.48
CA ILE A 255 1.03 7.70 -41.07
C ILE A 255 1.35 6.63 -42.12
N GLU A 256 0.36 5.86 -42.60
CA GLU A 256 0.55 4.89 -43.68
C GLU A 256 1.16 5.55 -44.92
N THR A 257 0.60 6.68 -45.34
CA THR A 257 1.08 7.41 -46.52
C THR A 257 2.54 7.86 -46.33
N ALA A 258 2.87 8.43 -45.17
CA ALA A 258 4.22 8.90 -44.86
C ALA A 258 5.23 7.74 -44.83
N VAL A 259 4.87 6.62 -44.20
CA VAL A 259 5.73 5.43 -44.10
C VAL A 259 5.92 4.77 -45.47
N ASN A 260 4.84 4.59 -46.25
CA ASN A 260 4.90 4.03 -47.60
C ASN A 260 5.76 4.89 -48.54
N ALA A 261 5.67 6.22 -48.46
CA ALA A 261 6.50 7.13 -49.25
C ALA A 261 7.99 7.01 -48.90
N ALA A 262 8.32 6.89 -47.61
CA ALA A 262 9.70 6.72 -47.16
C ALA A 262 10.28 5.35 -47.55
N LEU A 263 9.48 4.28 -47.47
CA LEU A 263 9.87 2.93 -47.91
C LEU A 263 10.11 2.86 -49.43
N THR A 264 9.24 3.50 -50.22
CA THR A 264 9.40 3.58 -51.68
C THR A 264 10.68 4.33 -52.05
N THR A 265 10.99 5.44 -51.35
CA THR A 265 12.22 6.22 -51.57
C THR A 265 13.48 5.42 -51.21
N ALA A 266 13.39 4.53 -50.22
CA ALA A 266 14.47 3.64 -49.81
C ALA A 266 14.64 2.42 -50.73
N GLY A 267 13.78 2.25 -51.74
CA GLY A 267 13.82 1.11 -52.66
C GLY A 267 13.33 -0.20 -52.05
N GLY A 268 12.50 -0.15 -51.00
CA GLY A 268 11.81 -1.33 -50.47
C GLY A 268 10.57 -1.66 -51.31
N ASP A 269 10.28 -2.94 -51.44
CA ASP A 269 9.09 -3.56 -52.05
C ASP A 269 7.95 -3.77 -51.03
N PHE A 270 8.04 -3.20 -49.84
CA PHE A 270 7.00 -3.31 -48.83
C PHE A 270 5.96 -2.19 -48.91
N GLN A 271 4.74 -2.55 -48.53
CA GLN A 271 3.73 -1.60 -48.09
C GLN A 271 3.35 -1.83 -46.64
N VAL A 272 2.91 -0.76 -45.99
CA VAL A 272 2.31 -0.80 -44.67
C VAL A 272 0.84 -0.41 -44.73
N ALA A 273 0.05 -1.08 -43.89
CA ALA A 273 -1.33 -0.74 -43.61
C ALA A 273 -1.65 -1.02 -42.13
N PHE A 274 -2.51 -0.22 -41.52
CA PHE A 274 -3.04 -0.51 -40.19
C PHE A 274 -4.11 -1.60 -40.26
N ASN A 275 -3.99 -2.59 -39.36
CA ASN A 275 -5.02 -3.57 -39.06
C ASN A 275 -5.38 -3.45 -37.57
N GLY A 276 -6.42 -2.68 -37.28
CA GLY A 276 -6.69 -2.22 -35.91
C GLY A 276 -5.57 -1.31 -35.41
N ASP A 277 -4.90 -1.70 -34.33
CA ASP A 277 -3.80 -0.94 -33.70
C ASP A 277 -2.40 -1.38 -34.18
N LYS A 278 -2.32 -2.35 -35.10
CA LYS A 278 -1.04 -2.88 -35.61
C LYS A 278 -0.74 -2.29 -36.99
N LEU A 279 0.48 -1.82 -37.19
CA LEU A 279 1.00 -1.48 -38.51
C LEU A 279 1.60 -2.75 -39.11
N GLU A 280 0.90 -3.33 -40.08
CA GLU A 280 1.29 -4.57 -40.76
C GLU A 280 2.10 -4.25 -42.01
N PHE A 281 3.23 -4.92 -42.19
CA PHE A 281 4.06 -4.82 -43.38
C PHE A 281 3.72 -5.98 -44.31
N THR A 282 3.38 -5.66 -45.56
CA THR A 282 3.06 -6.63 -46.61
C THR A 282 4.07 -6.47 -47.74
N ASP A 283 4.66 -7.58 -48.16
CA ASP A 283 5.50 -7.65 -49.35
C ASP A 283 4.66 -7.46 -50.62
N GLN A 284 5.10 -6.61 -51.54
CA GLN A 284 4.46 -6.41 -52.86
C GLN A 284 5.10 -7.22 -53.97
N ASP A 285 6.18 -7.96 -53.71
CA ASP A 285 6.76 -8.80 -54.76
C ASP A 285 5.80 -9.96 -55.13
N LEU A 286 5.41 -10.00 -56.40
CA LEU A 286 4.50 -10.99 -57.00
C LEU A 286 5.28 -12.12 -57.70
N ASN A 287 6.61 -12.03 -57.80
CA ASN A 287 7.44 -13.03 -58.44
C ASN A 287 8.12 -13.95 -57.43
N THR A 288 8.41 -15.18 -57.87
CA THR A 288 8.71 -16.39 -57.06
C THR A 288 10.12 -16.37 -56.43
N ASP A 289 10.74 -15.20 -56.34
CA ASP A 289 12.10 -14.92 -55.92
C ASP A 289 12.14 -14.60 -54.41
N GLY A 290 11.45 -15.38 -53.58
CA GLY A 290 11.16 -15.06 -52.18
C GLY A 290 12.38 -14.94 -51.27
N ASN A 291 13.01 -13.76 -51.22
CA ASN A 291 13.90 -13.42 -50.12
C ASN A 291 14.11 -11.90 -49.90
N PHE A 292 13.04 -11.13 -49.70
CA PHE A 292 13.15 -9.85 -48.99
C PHE A 292 12.84 -10.06 -47.50
N THR A 293 13.75 -9.64 -46.61
CA THR A 293 13.59 -9.75 -45.15
C THR A 293 13.53 -8.33 -44.56
N ALA A 294 12.35 -7.73 -44.42
CA ALA A 294 12.23 -6.50 -43.61
C ALA A 294 12.39 -6.84 -42.13
N LYS A 295 13.42 -6.27 -41.48
CA LYS A 295 13.59 -6.36 -40.04
C LYS A 295 13.57 -4.97 -39.42
N VAL A 296 12.42 -4.55 -38.92
CA VAL A 296 12.35 -3.39 -38.02
C VAL A 296 13.17 -3.72 -36.78
N ASP A 297 14.36 -3.15 -36.64
CA ASP A 297 15.31 -3.47 -35.55
C ASP A 297 14.96 -2.72 -34.26
N SER A 298 14.32 -1.55 -34.40
CA SER A 298 13.75 -0.76 -33.32
C SER A 298 12.81 0.31 -33.89
N LEU A 299 11.65 0.48 -33.27
CA LEU A 299 10.83 1.69 -33.41
C LEU A 299 11.19 2.61 -32.24
N TRP A 300 11.70 3.80 -32.49
CA TRP A 300 11.76 4.84 -31.47
C TRP A 300 10.77 5.93 -31.85
N VAL A 301 9.64 5.95 -31.16
CA VAL A 301 8.68 7.04 -31.28
C VAL A 301 9.16 8.14 -30.33
N GLY A 302 9.84 9.14 -30.88
CA GLY A 302 10.16 10.34 -30.13
C GLY A 302 8.90 11.18 -29.97
N SER A 303 8.03 10.86 -29.02
CA SER A 303 6.84 11.66 -28.71
C SER A 303 7.23 12.84 -27.81
N LYS A 304 6.67 14.03 -28.08
CA LYS A 304 6.66 15.13 -27.11
C LYS A 304 5.41 14.95 -26.24
N GLU A 305 5.59 14.36 -25.05
CA GLU A 305 4.58 14.34 -23.96
C GLU A 305 3.22 13.66 -24.27
N SER A 306 3.17 12.63 -25.14
CA SER A 306 1.90 11.94 -25.45
C SER A 306 1.99 10.42 -25.48
N ASP A 307 2.49 9.85 -24.39
CA ASP A 307 2.27 8.44 -24.06
C ASP A 307 1.78 8.36 -22.62
N ALA A 308 0.47 8.58 -22.40
CA ALA A 308 -0.11 8.84 -21.08
C ALA A 308 -0.24 7.53 -20.29
N PHE A 309 0.56 7.34 -19.23
CA PHE A 309 0.44 6.20 -18.30
C PHE A 309 0.05 6.74 -16.93
N GLY A 310 -1.14 6.40 -16.46
CA GLY A 310 -1.64 6.93 -15.21
C GLY A 310 -3.16 6.97 -15.20
N GLY A 311 -3.75 6.78 -14.03
CA GLY A 311 -5.20 6.70 -13.90
C GLY A 311 -5.97 7.95 -14.28
N LEU A 312 -5.30 9.10 -14.41
CA LEU A 312 -5.83 10.38 -14.87
C LEU A 312 -4.99 11.01 -16.00
N ALA A 313 -4.24 10.20 -16.74
CA ALA A 313 -3.23 10.70 -17.68
C ALA A 313 -3.84 11.50 -18.85
N ASP A 314 -5.10 11.22 -19.23
CA ASP A 314 -5.84 11.94 -20.28
C ASP A 314 -6.09 13.44 -19.94
N LEU A 315 -5.81 13.89 -18.71
CA LEU A 315 -5.86 15.30 -18.32
C LEU A 315 -4.94 16.20 -19.16
N THR A 316 -3.80 15.68 -19.63
CA THR A 316 -2.85 16.48 -20.45
C THR A 316 -3.36 16.77 -21.85
N GLN A 317 -4.47 16.12 -22.24
CA GLN A 317 -5.01 16.17 -23.60
C GLN A 317 -6.23 17.08 -23.72
N ILE A 318 -6.55 17.81 -22.65
CA ILE A 318 -7.69 18.73 -22.62
C ILE A 318 -7.37 19.97 -23.45
N ASP A 319 -8.06 20.12 -24.57
CA ASP A 319 -8.00 21.30 -25.43
C ASP A 319 -9.40 21.90 -25.64
N VAL A 320 -9.57 23.13 -25.19
CA VAL A 320 -10.82 23.90 -25.32
C VAL A 320 -10.83 24.77 -26.57
N THR A 321 -9.66 25.02 -27.18
CA THR A 321 -9.53 25.86 -28.37
C THR A 321 -10.14 25.19 -29.59
N SER A 322 -9.80 23.91 -29.82
CA SER A 322 -10.22 23.15 -31.00
C SER A 322 -11.32 22.13 -30.71
N ASN A 323 -11.34 21.52 -29.52
CA ASN A 323 -12.13 20.32 -29.24
C ASN A 323 -12.89 20.33 -27.89
N ALA A 324 -13.53 21.46 -27.55
CA ALA A 324 -14.17 21.66 -26.24
C ALA A 324 -15.26 20.64 -25.87
N THR A 325 -16.00 20.07 -26.83
CA THR A 325 -17.03 19.06 -26.56
C THR A 325 -16.42 17.72 -26.13
N LYS A 326 -15.34 17.29 -26.79
CA LYS A 326 -14.62 16.05 -26.46
C LYS A 326 -13.87 16.19 -25.14
N SER A 327 -13.24 17.34 -24.91
CA SER A 327 -12.63 17.70 -23.62
C SER A 327 -13.61 17.54 -22.45
N LEU A 328 -14.88 17.91 -22.63
CA LEU A 328 -15.90 17.75 -21.59
C LEU A 328 -16.25 16.27 -21.33
N GLU A 329 -16.31 15.44 -22.37
CA GLU A 329 -16.54 13.99 -22.24
C GLU A 329 -15.39 13.31 -21.48
N VAL A 330 -14.15 13.65 -21.83
CA VAL A 330 -12.93 13.15 -21.18
C VAL A 330 -12.91 13.52 -19.71
N ILE A 331 -13.22 14.78 -19.37
CA ILE A 331 -13.29 15.23 -17.97
C ILE A 331 -14.36 14.48 -17.19
N ASN A 332 -15.52 14.19 -17.78
CA ASN A 332 -16.55 13.41 -17.09
C ASN A 332 -16.07 11.99 -16.81
N GLY A 333 -15.47 11.32 -17.80
CA GLY A 333 -14.90 9.98 -17.59
C GLY A 333 -13.80 9.96 -16.54
N LEU A 334 -12.93 10.97 -16.54
CA LEU A 334 -11.86 11.13 -15.55
C LEU A 334 -12.41 11.44 -14.15
N LEU A 335 -13.46 12.26 -14.06
CA LEU A 335 -14.13 12.56 -12.80
C LEU A 335 -14.78 11.30 -12.21
N ASP A 336 -15.46 10.49 -13.04
CA ASP A 336 -16.04 9.22 -12.61
C ASP A 336 -14.97 8.22 -12.16
N LYS A 337 -13.86 8.11 -12.91
CA LYS A 337 -12.68 7.31 -12.51
C LYS A 337 -12.11 7.79 -11.17
N ALA A 338 -11.92 9.10 -11.00
CA ALA A 338 -11.39 9.69 -9.78
C ALA A 338 -12.32 9.48 -8.57
N ILE A 339 -13.63 9.65 -8.75
CA ILE A 339 -14.65 9.39 -7.72
C ILE A 339 -14.65 7.90 -7.34
N GLY A 340 -14.61 7.00 -8.32
CA GLY A 340 -14.53 5.56 -8.07
C GLY A 340 -13.30 5.17 -7.24
N LYS A 341 -12.13 5.70 -7.62
CA LYS A 341 -10.86 5.49 -6.89
C LYS A 341 -10.89 6.07 -5.48
N ALA A 342 -11.41 7.29 -5.32
CA ALA A 342 -11.60 7.93 -4.01
C ALA A 342 -12.56 7.14 -3.11
N ALA A 343 -13.63 6.58 -3.66
CA ALA A 343 -14.58 5.74 -2.93
C ALA A 343 -13.91 4.44 -2.44
N VAL A 344 -13.07 3.81 -3.26
CA VAL A 344 -12.29 2.64 -2.85
C VAL A 344 -11.36 2.99 -1.69
N ILE A 345 -10.62 4.11 -1.76
CA ILE A 345 -9.76 4.58 -0.65
C ILE A 345 -10.57 4.83 0.62
N GLY A 346 -11.73 5.49 0.52
CA GLY A 346 -12.60 5.72 1.67
C GLY A 346 -13.12 4.41 2.30
N SER A 347 -13.38 3.38 1.48
CA SER A 347 -13.75 2.06 2.00
C SER A 347 -12.59 1.38 2.73
N ILE A 348 -11.35 1.54 2.24
CA ILE A 348 -10.13 1.01 2.88
C ILE A 348 -9.89 1.75 4.20
N GLU A 349 -10.04 3.08 4.23
CA GLU A 349 -9.90 3.93 5.41
C GLU A 349 -10.83 3.43 6.53
N ASN A 350 -12.11 3.23 6.20
CA ASN A 350 -13.09 2.69 7.13
C ASN A 350 -12.72 1.27 7.59
N ARG A 351 -12.26 0.40 6.68
CA ARG A 351 -11.86 -0.98 7.03
C ARG A 351 -10.68 -1.00 8.00
N VAL A 352 -9.66 -0.17 7.78
CA VAL A 352 -8.50 -0.02 8.67
C VAL A 352 -8.93 0.55 10.02
N SER A 353 -9.78 1.57 10.04
CA SER A 353 -10.31 2.16 11.27
C SER A 353 -11.10 1.15 12.11
N VAL A 354 -12.03 0.41 11.51
CA VAL A 354 -12.81 -0.63 12.19
C VAL A 354 -11.90 -1.74 12.73
N GLN A 355 -10.87 -2.13 11.97
CA GLN A 355 -9.91 -3.14 12.44
C GLN A 355 -9.07 -2.63 13.62
N ASN A 356 -8.64 -1.36 13.59
CA ASN A 356 -7.92 -0.74 14.70
C ASN A 356 -8.76 -0.74 15.99
N ASP A 357 -10.04 -0.37 15.89
CA ASP A 357 -10.98 -0.41 17.00
C ASP A 357 -11.19 -1.83 17.53
N PHE A 358 -11.29 -2.81 16.64
CA PHE A 358 -11.39 -4.22 17.01
C PHE A 358 -10.16 -4.69 17.78
N VAL A 359 -8.95 -4.43 17.27
CA VAL A 359 -7.69 -4.80 17.92
C VAL A 359 -7.53 -4.10 19.27
N SER A 360 -7.94 -2.84 19.38
CA SER A 360 -7.93 -2.11 20.66
C SER A 360 -8.87 -2.76 21.68
N LYS A 361 -10.12 -3.05 21.30
CA LYS A 361 -11.10 -3.71 22.18
C LYS A 361 -10.68 -5.12 22.57
N LEU A 362 -10.09 -5.87 21.64
CA LEU A 362 -9.55 -7.20 21.90
C LEU A 362 -8.39 -7.14 22.91
N THR A 363 -7.46 -6.19 22.73
CA THR A 363 -6.34 -5.95 23.64
C THR A 363 -6.84 -5.60 25.05
N ASP A 364 -7.85 -4.72 25.16
CA ASP A 364 -8.45 -4.35 26.44
C ASP A 364 -9.13 -5.55 27.13
N SER A 365 -9.84 -6.38 26.36
CA SER A 365 -10.47 -7.60 26.89
C SER A 365 -9.42 -8.61 27.37
N MET A 366 -8.31 -8.77 26.64
CA MET A 366 -7.21 -9.64 27.08
C MET A 366 -6.49 -9.08 28.32
N ASN A 367 -6.27 -7.77 28.41
CA ASN A 367 -5.72 -7.14 29.61
C ASN A 367 -6.61 -7.38 30.84
N LYS A 368 -7.93 -7.24 30.70
CA LYS A 368 -8.89 -7.57 31.77
C LYS A 368 -8.86 -9.07 32.12
N GLY A 369 -8.75 -9.93 31.12
CA GLY A 369 -8.59 -11.38 31.31
C GLY A 369 -7.32 -11.72 32.10
N ILE A 370 -6.17 -11.18 31.69
CA ILE A 370 -4.89 -11.32 32.40
C ILE A 370 -5.01 -10.82 33.84
N GLY A 371 -5.62 -9.65 34.03
CA GLY A 371 -5.79 -9.06 35.36
C GLY A 371 -6.64 -9.95 36.28
N SER A 372 -7.73 -10.52 35.78
CA SER A 372 -8.54 -11.47 36.57
C SER A 372 -7.76 -12.72 37.01
N LEU A 373 -6.79 -13.16 36.20
CA LEU A 373 -5.98 -14.34 36.47
C LEU A 373 -4.82 -14.06 37.42
N VAL A 374 -4.26 -12.85 37.43
CA VAL A 374 -2.95 -12.58 38.04
C VAL A 374 -2.90 -11.35 38.94
N ASP A 375 -3.86 -10.43 38.88
CA ASP A 375 -3.87 -9.25 39.76
C ASP A 375 -4.34 -9.62 41.17
N ALA A 376 -3.75 -8.95 42.16
CA ALA A 376 -4.15 -9.05 43.56
C ALA A 376 -5.16 -7.95 43.91
N ASP A 377 -6.12 -8.27 44.79
CA ASP A 377 -7.00 -7.26 45.37
C ASP A 377 -6.24 -6.51 46.47
N MET A 378 -5.89 -5.24 46.20
CA MET A 378 -5.13 -4.41 47.12
C MET A 378 -5.87 -4.12 48.43
N ASN A 379 -7.21 -4.16 48.45
CA ASN A 379 -7.97 -3.94 49.67
C ASN A 379 -7.85 -5.15 50.62
N GLU A 380 -7.94 -6.35 50.05
CA GLU A 380 -7.77 -7.59 50.79
C GLU A 380 -6.31 -7.75 51.28
N GLU A 381 -5.33 -7.56 50.38
CA GLU A 381 -3.91 -7.69 50.75
C GLU A 381 -3.48 -6.61 51.76
N SER A 382 -3.99 -5.38 51.68
CA SER A 382 -3.71 -4.34 52.69
C SER A 382 -4.28 -4.71 54.06
N SER A 383 -5.51 -5.22 54.10
CA SER A 383 -6.15 -5.69 55.33
C SER A 383 -5.39 -6.88 55.93
N ARG A 384 -4.94 -7.80 55.07
CA ARG A 384 -4.13 -8.96 55.44
C ARG A 384 -2.74 -8.54 55.95
N LEU A 385 -2.09 -7.56 55.34
CA LEU A 385 -0.80 -7.03 55.78
C LEU A 385 -0.89 -6.50 57.20
N GLN A 386 -1.91 -5.69 57.50
CA GLN A 386 -2.14 -5.15 58.84
C GLN A 386 -2.40 -6.27 59.86
N ALA A 387 -3.22 -7.25 59.50
CA ALA A 387 -3.47 -8.41 60.36
C ALA A 387 -2.19 -9.21 60.64
N LEU A 388 -1.36 -9.45 59.63
CA LEU A 388 -0.08 -10.16 59.76
C LEU A 388 0.94 -9.39 60.59
N GLN A 389 1.01 -8.05 60.46
CA GLN A 389 1.85 -7.20 61.30
C GLN A 389 1.44 -7.30 62.79
N VAL A 390 0.14 -7.28 63.08
CA VAL A 390 -0.37 -7.47 64.44
C VAL A 390 -0.08 -8.89 64.94
N GLN A 391 -0.26 -9.92 64.11
CA GLN A 391 0.08 -11.30 64.45
C GLN A 391 1.58 -11.47 64.73
N GLN A 392 2.46 -10.80 63.99
CA GLN A 392 3.90 -10.83 64.21
C GLN A 392 4.26 -10.20 65.57
N GLN A 393 3.65 -9.06 65.91
CA GLN A 393 3.79 -8.44 67.23
C GLN A 393 3.30 -9.36 68.36
N LEU A 394 2.14 -10.01 68.18
CA LEU A 394 1.62 -10.96 69.17
C LEU A 394 2.49 -12.23 69.28
N ALA A 395 3.02 -12.73 68.17
CA ALA A 395 3.90 -13.91 68.15
C ALA A 395 5.26 -13.64 68.81
N THR A 396 5.82 -12.43 68.63
CA THR A 396 7.05 -12.02 69.34
C THR A 396 6.80 -11.85 70.84
N GLN A 397 5.66 -11.30 71.24
CA GLN A 397 5.25 -11.25 72.65
C GLN A 397 5.04 -12.65 73.23
N ALA A 398 4.35 -13.54 72.51
CA ALA A 398 4.13 -14.92 72.93
C ALA A 398 5.43 -15.72 73.05
N LEU A 399 6.39 -15.50 72.15
CA LEU A 399 7.74 -16.08 72.23
C LEU A 399 8.51 -15.56 73.45
N SER A 400 8.42 -14.26 73.75
CA SER A 400 9.01 -13.65 74.94
C SER A 400 8.44 -14.26 76.24
N ILE A 401 7.10 -14.40 76.31
CA ILE A 401 6.41 -15.05 77.44
C ILE A 401 6.82 -16.53 77.56
N ALA A 402 6.87 -17.25 76.43
CA ALA A 402 7.29 -18.65 76.41
C ALA A 402 8.75 -18.84 76.86
N ASN A 403 9.63 -17.88 76.58
CA ASN A 403 11.03 -17.89 77.04
C ASN A 403 11.19 -17.56 78.54
N GLN A 404 10.22 -16.89 79.16
CA GLN A 404 10.22 -16.60 80.60
C GLN A 404 9.74 -17.79 81.45
N GLY A 405 8.97 -18.73 80.87
CA GLY A 405 8.43 -19.91 81.58
C GLY A 405 9.48 -20.74 82.35
N PRO A 406 10.64 -21.09 81.74
CA PRO A 406 11.72 -21.82 82.43
C PRO A 406 12.39 -21.03 83.58
N GLN A 407 12.36 -19.69 83.55
CA GLN A 407 12.97 -18.85 84.59
C GLN A 407 12.20 -18.92 85.91
N ASN A 408 10.86 -19.06 85.84
CA ASN A 408 10.00 -19.29 87.01
C ASN A 408 10.27 -20.66 87.69
N ILE A 409 10.84 -21.61 86.94
CA ILE A 409 11.25 -22.91 87.49
C ILE A 409 12.61 -22.79 88.18
N LEU A 410 13.54 -22.02 87.60
CA LEU A 410 14.83 -21.70 88.24
C LEU A 410 14.68 -20.96 89.56
N SER A 411 13.66 -20.10 89.73
CA SER A 411 13.38 -19.44 91.01
C SER A 411 12.90 -20.38 92.11
N LEU A 412 12.43 -21.60 91.79
CA LEU A 412 12.07 -22.62 92.79
C LEU A 412 13.28 -23.40 93.32
N PHE A 413 14.43 -23.30 92.64
CA PHE A 413 15.69 -23.95 93.03
C PHE A 413 16.74 -22.95 93.56
N ARG A 414 16.33 -21.71 93.85
CA ARG A 414 17.15 -20.70 94.51
C ARG A 414 16.81 -20.55 95.98
#